data_AF-A0A3B0Z543-F1
#
_entry.id   AF-A0A3B0Z543-F1
#
_cell.length_a   1.000
_cell.length_b   1.000
_cell.length_c   1.000
_cell.angle_alpha   90.00
_cell.angle_beta   90.00
_cell.angle_gamma   90.00
#
_symmetry.space_group_name_H-M   'P 1'
#
loop_
_entity.id
_entity.type
_entity.pdbx_description
1 polymer ?
#
loop_
_entity_poly.entity_id
_entity_poly.type
_entity_poly.pdbx_seq_one_letter_code
_entity_poly.pdbx_strand_id
1 'polypeptide(L)'
;MINLMKVGVLGLFLLAGCTTLTVQTDYETGYDFQALRTYAWLEDKAPSNDIRINNSLIINRVVNAVNNNLKFKGYKQVDKDKADFYVNWFGGIENRIQQETINTYYGHLGYDSALWGYGG
;
A
#
# COMPACT_ATOMS: atom_id res chain seq x y z
N MET A 1 17.87 24.75 -31.20
CA MET A 1 18.20 23.79 -30.12
C MET A 1 17.60 24.14 -28.75
N ILE A 2 17.53 25.41 -28.34
CA ILE A 2 17.00 25.81 -27.01
C ILE A 2 15.51 25.45 -26.79
N ASN A 3 14.68 25.49 -27.83
CA ASN A 3 13.26 25.14 -27.73
C ASN A 3 13.00 23.63 -27.58
N LEU A 4 13.86 22.77 -28.14
CA LEU A 4 13.76 21.31 -27.94
C LEU A 4 14.04 20.94 -26.47
N MET A 5 14.97 21.66 -25.83
CA MET A 5 15.35 21.43 -24.43
C MET A 5 14.22 21.81 -23.46
N LYS A 6 13.41 22.83 -23.77
CA LYS A 6 12.23 23.22 -22.97
C LYS A 6 11.09 22.21 -23.03
N VAL A 7 10.88 21.59 -24.20
CA VAL A 7 9.86 20.53 -24.37
C VAL A 7 10.25 19.26 -23.61
N GLY A 8 11.54 18.91 -23.59
CA GLY A 8 12.06 17.80 -22.79
C GLY A 8 11.86 17.98 -21.28
N VAL A 9 12.06 19.19 -20.76
CA VAL A 9 11.84 19.50 -19.33
C VAL A 9 10.36 19.46 -18.97
N LEU A 10 9.46 19.90 -19.86
CA LEU A 10 8.00 19.84 -19.63
C LEU A 10 7.48 18.40 -19.61
N GLY A 11 8.04 17.50 -20.43
CA GLY A 11 7.71 16.07 -20.43
C GLY A 11 8.12 15.34 -19.16
N LEU A 12 9.19 15.79 -18.48
CA LEU A 12 9.68 15.16 -17.25
C LEU A 12 8.74 15.33 -16.05
N PHE A 13 7.93 16.40 -16.03
CA PHE A 13 6.93 16.64 -14.97
C PHE A 13 5.67 15.77 -15.11
N LEU A 14 5.43 15.16 -16.28
CA LEU A 14 4.24 14.35 -16.54
C LEU A 14 4.37 12.90 -16.08
N LEU A 15 5.55 12.49 -15.57
CA LEU A 15 5.83 11.13 -15.08
C LEU A 15 5.54 10.96 -13.58
N ALA A 16 4.85 11.90 -12.93
CA ALA A 16 4.38 11.72 -11.56
C ALA A 16 3.30 10.63 -11.52
N GLY A 17 3.71 9.38 -11.26
CA GLY A 17 2.78 8.28 -11.02
C GLY A 17 1.98 8.54 -9.75
N CYS A 18 0.71 8.92 -9.89
CA CYS A 18 -0.24 8.95 -8.79
C CYS A 18 -0.63 7.51 -8.43
N THR A 19 0.08 6.89 -7.48
CA THR A 19 -0.46 5.74 -6.75
C THR A 19 -1.22 6.25 -5.54
N THR A 20 -2.54 6.04 -5.52
CA THR A 20 -3.39 6.45 -4.41
C THR A 20 -3.41 5.34 -3.35
N LEU A 21 -2.88 5.62 -2.16
CA LEU A 21 -3.07 4.77 -1.00
C LEU A 21 -4.52 4.93 -0.50
N THR A 22 -5.28 3.84 -0.44
CA THR A 22 -6.60 3.85 0.20
C THR A 22 -6.43 3.71 1.71
N VAL A 23 -6.92 4.70 2.46
CA VAL A 23 -6.93 4.69 3.93
C VAL A 23 -8.37 4.76 4.41
N GLN A 24 -8.75 3.84 5.30
CA GLN A 24 -10.02 3.86 6.00
C GLN A 24 -9.76 4.12 7.49
N THR A 25 -10.56 5.00 8.11
CA THR A 25 -10.43 5.37 9.52
C THR A 25 -11.79 5.31 10.17
N ASP A 26 -11.86 4.66 11.33
CA ASP A 26 -13.05 4.56 12.17
C ASP A 26 -12.68 5.02 13.58
N TYR A 27 -13.54 5.84 14.19
CA TYR A 27 -13.37 6.35 15.54
C TYR A 27 -14.71 6.79 16.14
N GLU A 28 -14.78 6.81 17.48
CA GLU A 28 -15.96 7.29 18.22
C GLU A 28 -16.04 8.82 18.18
N THR A 29 -17.09 9.37 17.57
CA THR A 29 -17.21 10.83 17.37
C THR A 29 -17.64 11.58 18.63
N GLY A 30 -18.27 10.90 19.59
CA GLY A 30 -18.67 11.49 20.87
C GLY A 30 -17.55 11.53 21.92
N TYR A 31 -16.39 10.92 21.65
CA TYR A 31 -15.30 10.84 22.62
C TYR A 31 -14.39 12.07 22.54
N ASP A 32 -14.09 12.67 23.69
CA ASP A 32 -13.15 13.79 23.77
C ASP A 32 -11.69 13.31 23.78
N PHE A 33 -11.11 13.18 22.58
CA PHE A 33 -9.70 12.83 22.42
C PHE A 33 -8.74 13.93 22.91
N GLN A 34 -9.20 15.17 23.15
CA GLN A 34 -8.32 16.24 23.65
C GLN A 34 -7.96 16.05 25.14
N ALA A 35 -8.73 15.24 25.86
CA ALA A 35 -8.43 14.87 27.24
C ALA A 35 -7.19 13.95 27.34
N LEU A 36 -6.85 13.22 26.29
CA LEU A 36 -5.72 12.29 26.24
C LEU A 36 -4.40 13.05 26.04
N ARG A 37 -3.33 12.64 26.74
CA ARG A 37 -2.01 13.29 26.60
C ARG A 37 -0.86 12.32 26.48
N THR A 38 -1.03 11.10 26.95
CA THR A 38 0.03 10.10 27.04
C THR A 38 -0.38 8.78 26.43
N TYR A 39 0.59 8.07 25.85
CA TYR A 39 0.36 6.79 25.21
C TYR A 39 1.46 5.78 25.51
N ALA A 40 1.13 4.50 25.38
CA ALA A 40 2.10 3.41 25.40
C ALA A 40 1.80 2.41 24.28
N TRP A 41 2.84 1.69 23.83
CA TRP A 41 2.67 0.60 22.87
C TRP A 41 2.23 -0.69 23.57
N LEU A 42 1.28 -1.40 22.97
CA LEU A 42 0.82 -2.72 23.40
C LEU A 42 1.70 -3.80 22.73
N GLU A 43 2.97 -3.92 23.13
CA GLU A 43 3.99 -4.76 22.46
C GLU A 43 3.82 -6.29 22.61
N ASP A 44 2.65 -6.77 23.02
CA ASP A 44 2.55 -8.11 23.59
C ASP A 44 2.40 -9.22 22.54
N LYS A 45 2.28 -8.88 21.24
CA LYS A 45 2.11 -9.85 20.16
C LYS A 45 2.79 -9.43 18.86
N ALA A 46 3.23 -10.43 18.10
CA ALA A 46 3.67 -10.21 16.73
C ALA A 46 2.52 -9.58 15.91
N PRO A 47 2.80 -8.57 15.06
CA PRO A 47 1.78 -7.82 14.33
C PRO A 47 1.08 -8.66 13.25
N SER A 48 1.61 -9.84 12.92
CA SER A 48 0.97 -10.81 12.04
C SER A 48 1.41 -12.23 12.35
N ASN A 49 0.68 -13.21 11.80
CA ASN A 49 1.17 -14.60 11.72
C ASN A 49 2.12 -14.80 10.52
N ASP A 50 2.19 -13.85 9.58
CA ASP A 50 3.06 -13.91 8.41
C ASP A 50 4.46 -13.34 8.71
N ILE A 51 5.49 -14.16 8.51
CA ILE A 51 6.90 -13.81 8.76
C ILE A 51 7.33 -12.59 7.92
N ARG A 52 6.75 -12.41 6.73
CA ARG A 52 7.07 -11.27 5.85
C ARG A 52 6.65 -9.94 6.46
N ILE A 53 5.60 -9.94 7.29
CA ILE A 53 5.13 -8.78 8.05
C ILE A 53 5.90 -8.63 9.37
N ASN A 54 6.32 -9.72 9.99
CA ASN A 54 7.14 -9.74 11.20
C ASN A 54 8.61 -9.39 10.93
N ASN A 55 8.85 -8.36 10.12
CA ASN A 55 10.16 -7.84 9.78
C ASN A 55 10.44 -6.58 10.63
N SER A 56 11.57 -6.57 11.33
CA SER A 56 11.97 -5.46 12.20
C SER A 56 12.08 -4.12 11.46
N LEU A 57 12.46 -4.11 10.17
CA LEU A 57 12.50 -2.89 9.37
C LEU A 57 11.11 -2.30 9.14
N ILE A 58 10.11 -3.15 8.90
CA ILE A 58 8.73 -2.71 8.68
C ILE A 58 8.13 -2.24 10.00
N ILE A 59 8.29 -3.04 11.07
CA ILE A 59 7.84 -2.68 12.43
C ILE A 59 8.41 -1.32 12.84
N ASN A 60 9.73 -1.15 12.72
CA ASN A 60 10.39 0.11 13.10
C ASN A 60 9.92 1.30 12.26
N ARG A 61 9.65 1.10 10.96
CA ARG A 61 9.09 2.18 10.13
C ARG A 61 7.72 2.62 10.61
N VAL A 62 6.84 1.67 10.92
CA VAL A 62 5.49 1.98 11.39
C VAL A 62 5.54 2.63 12.77
N VAL A 63 6.28 2.03 13.71
CA VAL A 63 6.43 2.57 15.08
C VAL A 63 6.98 3.99 15.05
N ASN A 64 8.04 4.25 14.27
CA ASN A 64 8.61 5.59 14.16
C ASN A 64 7.66 6.60 13.51
N ALA A 65 6.92 6.20 12.46
CA ALA A 65 5.94 7.07 11.82
C ALA A 65 4.82 7.47 12.78
N VAL A 66 4.29 6.51 13.55
CA VAL A 66 3.26 6.74 14.56
C VAL A 66 3.80 7.61 15.69
N ASN A 67 4.99 7.30 16.22
CA ASN A 67 5.61 8.08 17.29
C ASN A 67 5.83 9.54 16.87
N ASN A 68 6.32 9.78 15.66
CA ASN A 68 6.52 11.12 15.12
C ASN A 68 5.19 11.86 14.96
N ASN A 69 4.14 11.19 14.46
CA ASN A 69 2.83 11.81 14.28
C ASN A 69 2.17 12.17 15.62
N LEU A 70 2.21 11.26 16.60
CA LEU A 70 1.68 11.49 17.94
C LEU A 70 2.46 12.59 18.68
N LYS A 71 3.79 12.60 18.57
CA LYS A 71 4.63 13.68 19.11
C LYS A 71 4.29 15.02 18.47
N PHE A 72 4.10 15.07 17.14
CA PHE A 72 3.68 16.27 16.44
C PHE A 72 2.31 16.78 16.91
N LYS A 73 1.40 15.87 17.27
CA LYS A 73 0.10 16.18 17.88
C LYS A 73 0.18 16.54 19.37
N GLY A 74 1.36 16.49 20.00
CA GLY A 74 1.59 16.88 21.40
C GLY A 74 1.53 15.74 22.42
N TYR A 75 1.32 14.50 21.99
CA TYR A 75 1.28 13.34 22.88
C TYR A 75 2.69 12.93 23.34
N LYS A 76 2.78 12.35 24.54
CA LYS A 76 4.03 11.83 25.11
C LYS A 76 3.96 10.32 25.29
N GLN A 77 5.00 9.62 24.87
CA GLN A 77 5.13 8.20 25.19
C GLN A 77 5.53 8.04 26.66
N VAL A 78 4.87 7.14 27.38
CA VAL A 78 5.11 6.83 28.80
C VAL A 78 5.10 5.32 29.02
N ASP A 79 5.46 4.90 30.24
CA ASP A 79 5.31 3.51 30.68
C ASP A 79 3.82 3.08 30.65
N LYS A 80 3.55 1.79 30.38
CA LYS A 80 2.18 1.27 30.20
C LYS A 80 1.24 1.62 31.36
N ASP A 81 1.73 1.60 32.59
CA ASP A 81 0.96 1.90 33.81
C ASP A 81 0.51 3.37 33.93
N LYS A 82 1.09 4.27 33.14
CA LYS A 82 0.84 5.72 33.18
C LYS A 82 0.14 6.24 31.93
N ALA A 83 -0.13 5.37 30.95
CA ALA A 83 -0.67 5.78 29.67
C ALA A 83 -2.18 6.01 29.73
N ASP A 84 -2.64 7.09 29.09
CA ASP A 84 -4.08 7.35 28.94
C ASP A 84 -4.72 6.42 27.89
N PHE A 85 -3.93 6.00 26.89
CA PHE A 85 -4.36 5.06 25.86
C PHE A 85 -3.20 4.21 25.32
N TYR A 86 -3.56 3.11 24.67
CA TYR A 86 -2.60 2.18 24.08
C TYR A 86 -2.66 2.22 22.57
N VAL A 87 -1.50 2.03 21.94
CA VAL A 87 -1.35 1.91 20.49
C VAL A 87 -0.94 0.48 20.16
N ASN A 88 -1.56 -0.09 19.14
CA ASN A 88 -1.15 -1.38 18.58
C ASN A 88 -1.13 -1.31 17.06
N TRP A 89 -0.33 -2.18 16.45
CA TRP A 89 -0.22 -2.30 15.01
C TRP A 89 -0.37 -3.76 14.58
N PHE A 90 -1.14 -3.98 13.52
CA PHE A 90 -1.28 -5.26 12.86
C PHE A 90 -1.01 -5.10 11.37
N GLY A 91 -0.39 -6.11 10.76
CA GLY A 91 -0.16 -6.15 9.32
C GLY A 91 -0.71 -7.43 8.69
N GLY A 92 -1.15 -7.31 7.44
CA GLY A 92 -1.65 -8.43 6.64
C GLY A 92 -1.18 -8.31 5.21
N ILE A 93 -1.01 -9.47 4.55
CA ILE A 93 -0.73 -9.56 3.12
C ILE A 93 -1.95 -10.16 2.45
N GLU A 94 -2.55 -9.43 1.53
CA GLU A 94 -3.68 -9.89 0.75
C GLU A 94 -3.24 -10.15 -0.69
N ASN A 95 -3.30 -11.40 -1.13
CA ASN A 95 -3.03 -11.76 -2.52
C ASN A 95 -4.27 -11.42 -3.36
N ARG A 96 -4.17 -10.39 -4.20
CA ARG A 96 -5.18 -10.12 -5.23
C ARG A 96 -4.82 -10.92 -6.49
N ILE A 97 -5.62 -11.93 -6.83
CA ILE A 97 -5.52 -12.56 -8.15
C ILE A 97 -6.17 -11.61 -9.16
N GLN A 98 -5.36 -10.91 -9.96
CA GLN A 98 -5.85 -10.21 -11.13
C GLN A 98 -6.19 -11.24 -12.20
N GLN A 99 -7.47 -11.46 -12.47
CA GLN A 99 -7.90 -12.19 -13.65
C GLN A 99 -7.92 -11.21 -14.83
N GLU A 100 -6.79 -11.10 -15.53
CA GLU A 100 -6.80 -10.52 -16.87
C GLU A 100 -7.25 -11.62 -17.84
N THR A 101 -8.47 -11.51 -18.36
CA THR A 101 -8.88 -12.34 -19.51
C THR A 101 -8.11 -11.87 -20.73
N ILE A 102 -6.92 -12.42 -20.94
CA ILE A 102 -6.18 -12.22 -22.18
C ILE A 102 -6.90 -13.04 -23.27
N ASN A 103 -7.80 -12.39 -24.01
CA ASN A 103 -8.34 -12.94 -25.26
C ASN A 103 -7.27 -12.89 -26.35
N THR A 104 -6.26 -13.76 -26.28
CA THR A 104 -5.35 -13.95 -27.43
C THR A 104 -6.03 -14.87 -28.43
N TYR A 105 -6.67 -14.27 -29.43
CA TYR A 105 -7.17 -14.96 -30.61
C TYR A 105 -5.98 -15.43 -31.47
N TYR A 106 -5.40 -16.60 -31.14
CA TYR A 106 -4.46 -17.30 -32.02
C TYR A 106 -5.26 -18.06 -33.09
N GLY A 107 -5.68 -17.34 -34.12
CA GLY A 107 -6.16 -17.95 -35.37
C GLY A 107 -4.98 -18.61 -36.09
N HIS A 108 -4.98 -19.94 -36.07
CA HIS A 108 -4.01 -20.86 -36.65
C HIS A 108 -3.64 -20.49 -38.11
N LEU A 109 -2.40 -20.04 -38.33
CA LEU A 109 -1.75 -20.04 -39.64
C LEU A 109 -1.35 -21.48 -39.97
N GLY A 110 -2.17 -22.17 -40.76
CA GLY A 110 -1.89 -23.50 -41.30
C GLY A 110 -1.61 -23.44 -42.80
N TYR A 111 -0.34 -23.34 -43.17
CA TYR A 111 0.15 -23.76 -44.49
C TYR A 111 0.34 -25.29 -44.42
N ASP A 112 -0.56 -26.07 -45.01
CA ASP A 112 -0.18 -27.20 -45.88
C ASP A 112 -1.38 -27.96 -46.46
N SER A 113 -1.12 -28.61 -47.59
CA SER A 113 -1.95 -29.60 -48.31
C SER A 113 -2.92 -29.06 -49.40
N ALA A 114 -2.30 -28.97 -50.57
CA ALA A 114 -2.82 -28.99 -51.91
C ALA A 114 -3.94 -30.04 -52.22
N LEU A 115 -4.87 -29.61 -53.09
CA LEU A 115 -5.57 -30.37 -54.14
C LEU A 115 -6.73 -31.32 -53.72
N TRP A 116 -7.62 -31.57 -54.71
CA TRP A 116 -8.84 -32.40 -54.72
C TRP A 116 -10.09 -31.74 -54.08
N GLY A 117 -11.19 -31.44 -54.78
CA GLY A 117 -11.58 -31.72 -56.15
C GLY A 117 -12.95 -31.10 -56.47
N TYR A 118 -13.18 -30.95 -57.78
CA TYR A 118 -14.44 -30.82 -58.51
C TYR A 118 -15.74 -31.14 -57.74
N GLY A 119 -16.75 -30.26 -57.83
CA GLY A 119 -18.15 -30.63 -57.62
C GLY A 119 -19.03 -29.53 -57.02
N GLY A 120 -19.69 -28.76 -57.89
CA GLY A 120 -20.71 -27.77 -57.53
C GLY A 120 -20.79 -26.64 -58.52
#